data_AF-A0A2Z5Y4W0-F1
#
_entry.id   AF-A0A2Z5Y4W0-F1
#
_cell.length_a   1.000
_cell.length_b   1.000
_cell.length_c   1.000
_cell.angle_alpha   90.00
_cell.angle_beta   90.00
_cell.angle_gamma   90.00
#
_symmetry.space_group_name_H-M   'P 1'
#
loop_
_entity.id
_entity.type
_entity.pdbx_description
1 polymer ?
#
loop_
_entity_poly.entity_id
_entity_poly.type
_entity_poly.pdbx_seq_one_letter_code
_entity_poly.pdbx_strand_id
1 'polypeptide(L)'
;MLKNQRNMEKMEKRLTLNQQVKILLEEKRRKKCESERSKEKLGEQHKLEKLKTKLKLYINLSKKEGKIKRFIYASFAFSIINIEAIIISVFVFFVAMLLPFLFRLPILMPIISAVFFDIIFLLCFAFVVIGLMTTDKIILEKIKETKEELEIEIVLEEGKATEEKIKIDQAMIDNE
;
A
#
# COMPACT_ATOMS: atom_id res chain seq x y z
N MET A 1 59.72 19.45 61.66
CA MET A 1 58.26 19.27 61.52
C MET A 1 57.63 19.91 60.26
N LEU A 2 58.15 21.02 59.72
CA LEU A 2 57.58 21.73 58.54
C LEU A 2 57.54 20.94 57.20
N LYS A 3 58.39 19.92 57.02
CA LYS A 3 58.50 19.15 55.76
C LYS A 3 57.33 18.17 55.55
N ASN A 4 56.73 17.66 56.63
CA ASN A 4 55.59 16.74 56.56
C ASN A 4 54.27 17.46 56.25
N GLN A 5 54.06 18.68 56.77
CA GLN A 5 52.86 19.47 56.45
C GLN A 5 52.80 19.85 54.96
N ARG A 6 53.91 20.27 54.35
CA ARG A 6 53.95 20.57 52.91
C ARG A 6 53.73 19.33 52.03
N ASN A 7 54.12 18.15 52.52
CA ASN A 7 53.87 16.89 51.81
C ASN A 7 52.41 16.45 51.92
N MET A 8 51.76 16.68 53.06
CA MET A 8 50.32 16.47 53.25
C MET A 8 49.50 17.39 52.34
N GLU A 9 49.78 18.70 52.30
CA GLU A 9 49.09 19.64 51.40
C GLU A 9 49.25 19.28 49.91
N LYS A 10 50.44 18.82 49.51
CA LYS A 10 50.67 18.34 48.13
C LYS A 10 49.90 17.06 47.84
N MET A 11 49.73 16.18 48.83
CA MET A 11 48.98 14.94 48.69
C MET A 11 47.48 15.21 48.61
N GLU A 12 46.93 16.10 49.44
CA GLU A 12 45.54 16.56 49.36
C GLU A 12 45.22 17.24 48.03
N LYS A 13 46.11 18.10 47.53
CA LYS A 13 45.97 18.70 46.20
C LYS A 13 45.97 17.67 45.07
N ARG A 14 46.74 16.59 45.18
CA ARG A 14 46.73 15.49 44.20
C ARG A 14 45.47 14.63 44.30
N LEU A 15 44.98 14.38 45.51
CA LEU A 15 43.75 13.62 45.76
C LEU A 15 42.53 14.36 45.21
N THR A 16 42.42 15.67 45.47
CA THR A 16 41.36 16.53 44.94
C THR A 16 41.43 16.66 43.43
N LEU A 17 42.63 16.82 42.85
CA LEU A 17 42.81 16.84 41.40
C LEU A 17 42.38 15.51 40.75
N ASN A 18 42.76 14.37 41.33
CA ASN A 18 42.36 13.05 40.83
C ASN A 18 40.85 12.83 40.93
N GLN A 19 40.20 13.29 42.00
CA GLN A 19 38.75 13.25 42.13
C GLN A 19 38.06 14.10 41.06
N GLN A 20 38.55 15.32 40.79
CA GLN A 20 38.00 16.18 39.75
C GLN A 20 38.16 15.58 38.34
N VAL A 21 39.31 14.98 38.04
CA VAL A 21 39.55 14.30 36.75
C VAL A 21 38.63 13.10 36.59
N LYS A 22 38.40 12.33 37.66
CA LYS A 22 37.46 11.18 37.63
C LYS A 22 36.03 11.63 37.31
N ILE A 23 35.55 12.69 37.95
CA ILE A 23 34.22 13.27 37.70
C ILE A 23 34.10 13.75 36.26
N LEU A 24 35.09 14.49 35.74
CA LEU A 24 35.10 14.97 34.36
C LEU A 24 35.09 13.83 33.33
N LEU A 25 35.80 12.74 33.59
CA LEU A 25 35.80 11.56 32.71
C LEU A 25 34.44 10.85 32.72
N GLU A 26 33.81 10.70 33.88
CA GLU A 26 32.46 10.13 34.01
C GLU A 26 31.40 10.98 33.31
N GLU A 27 31.44 12.31 33.47
CA GLU A 27 30.54 13.24 32.79
C GLU A 27 30.70 13.19 31.26
N LYS A 28 31.95 13.14 30.77
CA LYS A 28 32.24 13.08 29.34
C LYS A 28 31.76 11.76 28.73
N ARG A 29 31.88 10.65 29.46
CA ARG A 29 31.32 9.35 29.05
C ARG A 29 29.80 9.36 29.02
N ARG A 30 29.15 9.92 30.06
CA ARG A 30 27.67 10.04 30.11
C ARG A 30 27.12 10.87 28.95
N LYS A 31 27.68 12.06 28.71
CA LYS A 31 27.25 12.95 27.60
C LYS A 31 27.41 12.27 26.23
N LYS A 32 28.47 11.49 26.04
CA LYS A 32 28.69 10.74 24.79
C LYS A 32 27.64 9.63 24.61
N CYS A 33 27.35 8.89 25.67
CA CYS A 33 26.34 7.82 25.68
C CYS A 33 24.90 8.35 25.47
N GLU A 34 24.54 9.48 26.08
CA GLU A 34 23.24 10.13 25.86
C GLU A 34 23.07 10.67 24.43
N SER A 35 24.14 11.23 23.85
CA SER A 35 24.17 11.65 22.45
C SER A 35 23.94 10.47 21.50
N GLU A 36 24.58 9.33 21.77
CA GLU A 36 24.43 8.11 20.96
C GLU A 36 23.00 7.56 21.06
N ARG A 37 22.43 7.47 22.27
CA ARG A 37 21.02 7.09 22.49
C ARG A 37 20.01 8.02 21.80
N SER A 38 20.30 9.32 21.76
CA SER A 38 19.45 10.30 21.08
C SER A 38 19.42 10.08 19.57
N LYS A 39 20.56 9.74 18.96
CA LYS A 39 20.65 9.46 17.53
C LYS A 39 19.99 8.14 17.16
N GLU A 40 20.12 7.14 18.02
CA GLU A 40 19.48 5.83 17.86
C GLU A 40 17.94 5.96 17.87
N LYS A 41 17.39 6.70 18.86
CA LYS A 41 15.95 6.99 18.94
C LYS A 41 15.43 7.78 17.74
N LEU A 42 16.20 8.74 17.23
CA LEU A 42 15.85 9.49 16.01
C LEU A 42 15.85 8.59 14.77
N GLY A 43 16.78 7.64 14.68
CA GLY A 43 16.82 6.63 13.63
C GLY A 43 15.63 5.67 13.69
N GLU A 44 15.26 5.19 14.88
CA GLU A 44 14.09 4.33 15.10
C GLU A 44 12.77 5.05 14.78
N GLN A 45 12.63 6.32 15.19
CA GLN A 45 11.46 7.13 14.83
C GLN A 45 11.31 7.30 13.32
N HIS A 46 12.42 7.54 12.61
CA HIS A 46 12.40 7.71 11.15
C HIS A 46 12.11 6.40 10.41
N LYS A 47 12.55 5.24 10.93
CA LYS A 47 12.17 3.90 10.43
C LYS A 47 10.67 3.64 10.64
N LEU A 48 10.15 3.95 11.83
CA LEU A 48 8.72 3.77 12.17
C LEU A 48 7.80 4.64 11.29
N GLU A 49 8.21 5.87 10.99
CA GLU A 49 7.43 6.79 10.15
C GLU A 49 7.39 6.34 8.68
N LYS A 50 8.52 5.81 8.15
CA LYS A 50 8.56 5.17 6.83
C LYS A 50 7.61 3.96 6.77
N LEU A 51 7.65 3.08 7.78
CA LEU A 51 6.79 1.90 7.86
C LEU A 51 5.30 2.29 7.90
N LYS A 52 4.93 3.30 8.71
CA LYS A 52 3.56 3.84 8.75
C LYS A 52 3.10 4.36 7.38
N THR A 53 4.00 5.01 6.64
CA THR A 53 3.69 5.56 5.31
C THR A 53 3.43 4.45 4.30
N LYS A 54 4.27 3.40 4.29
CA LYS A 54 4.08 2.18 3.47
C LYS A 54 2.77 1.47 3.82
N LEU A 55 2.46 1.30 5.10
CA LEU A 55 1.21 0.69 5.57
C LEU A 55 -0.03 1.48 5.11
N LYS A 56 0.04 2.82 5.18
CA LYS A 56 -1.04 3.71 4.70
C LYS A 56 -1.24 3.57 3.19
N LEU A 57 -0.14 3.42 2.41
CA LEU A 57 -0.20 3.16 0.98
C LEU A 57 -0.89 1.82 0.70
N TYR A 58 -0.49 0.75 1.39
CA TYR A 58 -1.08 -0.59 1.28
C TYR A 58 -2.60 -0.57 1.56
N ILE A 59 -3.03 0.08 2.65
CA ILE A 59 -4.45 0.22 3.00
C ILE A 59 -5.21 0.97 1.91
N ASN A 60 -4.64 2.04 1.35
CA ASN A 60 -5.26 2.81 0.28
C ASN A 60 -5.38 1.99 -1.02
N LEU A 61 -4.35 1.23 -1.38
CA LEU A 61 -4.39 0.29 -2.52
C LEU A 61 -5.48 -0.77 -2.30
N SER A 62 -5.59 -1.32 -1.09
CA SER A 62 -6.64 -2.29 -0.74
C SER A 62 -8.05 -1.73 -0.88
N LYS A 63 -8.27 -0.48 -0.45
CA LYS A 63 -9.55 0.20 -0.66
C LYS A 63 -9.86 0.43 -2.15
N LYS A 64 -8.86 0.81 -2.95
CA LYS A 64 -9.01 0.97 -4.41
C LYS A 64 -9.35 -0.37 -5.09
N GLU A 65 -8.66 -1.44 -4.73
CA GLU A 65 -8.91 -2.79 -5.23
C GLU A 65 -10.36 -3.23 -4.99
N GLY A 66 -10.87 -3.02 -3.78
CA GLY A 66 -12.27 -3.33 -3.44
C GLY A 66 -13.28 -2.53 -4.26
N LYS A 67 -12.99 -1.25 -4.55
CA LYS A 67 -13.85 -0.43 -5.43
C LYS A 67 -13.84 -0.92 -6.88
N ILE A 68 -12.66 -1.22 -7.42
CA ILE A 68 -12.51 -1.72 -8.79
C ILE A 68 -13.21 -3.08 -8.95
N LYS A 69 -13.05 -4.00 -7.99
CA LYS A 69 -13.78 -5.27 -7.98
C LYS A 69 -15.29 -5.06 -8.05
N ARG A 70 -15.85 -4.17 -7.23
CA ARG A 70 -17.29 -3.85 -7.26
C ARG A 70 -17.72 -3.29 -8.61
N PHE A 71 -16.91 -2.42 -9.20
CA PHE A 71 -17.20 -1.86 -10.53
C PHE A 71 -17.20 -2.95 -11.61
N ILE A 72 -16.21 -3.85 -11.61
CA ILE A 72 -16.17 -5.00 -12.53
C ILE A 72 -17.43 -5.88 -12.38
N TYR A 73 -17.82 -6.20 -11.14
CA TYR A 73 -19.05 -7.00 -10.91
C TYR A 73 -20.32 -6.30 -11.40
N ALA A 74 -20.45 -5.00 -11.16
CA ALA A 74 -21.59 -4.22 -11.63
C ALA A 74 -21.62 -4.17 -13.17
N SER A 75 -20.49 -3.93 -13.81
CA SER A 75 -20.34 -3.97 -15.26
C SER A 75 -20.66 -5.35 -15.85
N PHE A 76 -20.35 -6.44 -15.13
CA PHE A 76 -20.68 -7.80 -15.57
C PHE A 76 -22.19 -8.05 -15.55
N ALA A 77 -22.85 -7.68 -14.45
CA ALA A 77 -24.30 -7.76 -14.34
C ALA A 77 -25.00 -6.93 -15.43
N PHE A 78 -24.48 -5.72 -15.70
CA PHE A 78 -25.02 -4.87 -16.77
C PHE A 78 -24.84 -5.50 -18.17
N SER A 79 -23.69 -6.12 -18.44
CA SER A 79 -23.46 -6.85 -19.69
C SER A 79 -24.45 -8.01 -19.89
N ILE A 80 -24.79 -8.76 -18.85
CA ILE A 80 -25.77 -9.84 -18.93
C ILE A 80 -27.15 -9.28 -19.34
N ILE A 81 -27.60 -8.20 -18.68
CA ILE A 81 -28.89 -7.56 -18.99
C ILE A 81 -28.91 -7.04 -20.44
N ASN A 82 -27.81 -6.45 -20.91
CA ASN A 82 -27.71 -5.99 -22.30
C ASN A 82 -27.77 -7.14 -23.31
N ILE A 83 -27.12 -8.27 -23.03
CA ILE A 83 -27.17 -9.45 -23.91
C ILE A 83 -28.60 -9.97 -24.01
N GLU A 84 -29.32 -10.03 -22.89
CA GLU A 84 -30.72 -10.44 -22.86
C GLU A 84 -31.60 -9.47 -23.69
N ALA A 85 -31.40 -8.17 -23.54
CA ALA A 85 -32.07 -7.16 -24.36
C ALA A 85 -31.77 -7.31 -25.86
N ILE A 86 -30.52 -7.58 -26.24
CA ILE A 86 -30.15 -7.85 -27.64
C ILE A 86 -30.90 -9.07 -28.18
N ILE A 87 -30.95 -10.17 -27.42
CA ILE A 87 -31.65 -11.40 -27.84
C ILE A 87 -33.14 -11.11 -28.06
N ILE A 88 -33.78 -10.40 -27.14
CA ILE A 88 -35.20 -10.01 -27.26
C ILE A 88 -35.40 -9.13 -28.49
N SER A 89 -34.58 -8.11 -28.70
CA SER A 89 -34.69 -7.20 -29.85
C SER A 89 -34.48 -7.94 -31.18
N VAL A 90 -33.52 -8.86 -31.28
CA VAL A 90 -33.30 -9.70 -32.46
C VAL A 90 -34.51 -10.60 -32.73
N PHE A 91 -35.10 -11.18 -31.67
CA PHE A 91 -36.30 -12.00 -31.81
C PHE A 91 -37.49 -11.17 -32.31
N VAL A 92 -37.73 -9.99 -31.74
CA VAL A 92 -38.78 -9.05 -32.19
C VAL A 92 -38.56 -8.63 -33.64
N PHE A 93 -37.32 -8.33 -34.03
CA PHE A 93 -36.96 -8.02 -35.41
C PHE A 93 -37.32 -9.16 -36.37
N PHE A 94 -37.00 -10.40 -36.00
CA PHE A 94 -37.32 -11.58 -36.81
C PHE A 94 -38.82 -11.78 -36.97
N VAL A 95 -39.60 -11.65 -35.88
CA VAL A 95 -41.06 -11.74 -35.91
C VAL A 95 -41.67 -10.61 -36.75
N ALA A 96 -41.16 -9.38 -36.59
CA ALA A 96 -41.59 -8.22 -37.35
C ALA A 96 -41.24 -8.32 -38.83
N MET A 97 -40.17 -9.04 -39.19
CA MET A 97 -39.85 -9.37 -40.59
C MET A 97 -40.71 -10.50 -41.15
N LEU A 98 -41.18 -11.45 -40.33
CA LEU A 98 -41.98 -12.60 -40.77
C LEU A 98 -43.46 -12.26 -40.97
N LEU A 99 -44.04 -11.45 -40.08
CA LEU A 99 -45.44 -11.01 -40.10
C LEU A 99 -45.90 -10.36 -41.43
N PRO A 100 -45.11 -9.50 -42.10
CA PRO A 100 -45.48 -8.92 -43.39
C PRO A 100 -45.64 -9.96 -44.50
N PHE A 101 -44.86 -11.06 -44.46
CA PHE A 101 -45.01 -12.15 -45.43
C PHE A 101 -46.30 -12.94 -45.21
N LEU A 102 -46.80 -13.03 -43.97
CA LEU A 102 -48.02 -13.76 -43.62
C LEU A 102 -49.29 -12.90 -43.80
N PHE A 103 -49.23 -11.60 -43.50
CA PHE A 103 -50.42 -10.73 -43.39
C PHE A 103 -50.41 -9.51 -44.33
N ARG A 104 -49.37 -9.29 -45.15
CA ARG A 104 -49.22 -8.13 -46.06
C ARG A 104 -49.47 -6.77 -45.39
N LEU A 105 -48.99 -6.60 -44.15
CA LEU A 105 -49.16 -5.37 -43.37
C LEU A 105 -47.98 -4.41 -43.58
N PRO A 106 -48.17 -3.25 -44.26
CA PRO A 106 -47.10 -2.27 -44.49
C PRO A 106 -46.69 -1.50 -43.21
N ILE A 107 -47.48 -1.58 -42.14
CA ILE A 107 -47.28 -0.86 -40.87
C ILE A 107 -46.05 -1.35 -40.09
N LEU A 108 -45.46 -2.48 -40.47
CA LEU A 108 -44.32 -3.08 -39.77
C LEU A 108 -42.96 -2.46 -40.15
N MET A 109 -42.86 -1.72 -41.26
CA MET A 109 -41.58 -1.13 -41.71
C MET A 109 -40.93 -0.14 -40.71
N PRO A 110 -41.68 0.79 -40.08
CA PRO A 110 -41.12 1.67 -39.04
C PRO A 110 -40.65 0.91 -37.80
N ILE A 111 -41.35 -0.17 -37.43
CA ILE A 111 -41.01 -1.02 -36.28
C ILE A 111 -39.70 -1.75 -36.53
N ILE A 112 -39.54 -2.35 -37.71
CA ILE A 112 -38.30 -3.00 -38.14
C ILE A 112 -37.13 -2.03 -38.08
N SER A 113 -37.31 -0.79 -38.57
CA SER A 113 -36.26 0.23 -38.53
C SER A 113 -35.90 0.64 -37.10
N ALA A 114 -36.87 0.85 -36.22
CA ALA A 114 -36.62 1.22 -34.82
C ALA A 114 -35.84 0.13 -34.08
N VAL A 115 -36.28 -1.13 -34.20
CA VAL A 115 -35.62 -2.27 -33.56
C VAL A 115 -34.19 -2.48 -34.10
N PHE A 116 -33.96 -2.20 -35.38
CA PHE A 116 -32.62 -2.26 -35.96
C PHE A 116 -31.66 -1.23 -35.32
N PHE A 117 -32.12 0.01 -35.11
CA PHE A 117 -31.34 1.03 -34.40
C PHE A 117 -31.08 0.63 -32.94
N ASP A 118 -32.06 0.06 -32.25
CA ASP A 118 -31.89 -0.42 -30.88
C ASP A 118 -30.83 -1.53 -30.78
N ILE A 119 -30.82 -2.48 -31.73
CA ILE A 119 -29.80 -3.54 -31.77
C ILE A 119 -28.40 -2.94 -31.97
N ILE A 120 -28.23 -1.99 -32.91
CA ILE A 120 -26.94 -1.33 -33.14
C ILE A 120 -26.50 -0.57 -31.88
N PHE A 121 -27.42 0.17 -31.26
CA PHE A 121 -27.13 0.92 -30.05
C PHE A 121 -26.68 0.00 -28.90
N LEU A 122 -27.39 -1.10 -28.67
CA LEU A 122 -27.07 -2.08 -27.65
C LEU A 122 -25.71 -2.77 -27.92
N LEU A 123 -25.40 -3.09 -29.18
CA LEU A 123 -24.10 -3.65 -29.57
C LEU A 123 -22.97 -2.66 -29.32
N CYS A 124 -23.12 -1.40 -29.73
CA CYS A 124 -22.13 -0.35 -29.46
C CYS A 124 -21.89 -0.17 -27.96
N PHE A 125 -22.97 -0.15 -27.17
CA PHE A 125 -22.86 -0.05 -25.72
C PHE A 125 -22.15 -1.26 -25.11
N ALA A 126 -22.47 -2.48 -25.55
CA ALA A 126 -21.81 -3.70 -25.11
C ALA A 126 -20.29 -3.67 -25.37
N PHE A 127 -19.86 -3.20 -26.54
CA PHE A 127 -18.43 -3.02 -26.85
C PHE A 127 -17.73 -2.04 -25.90
N VAL A 128 -18.38 -0.91 -25.57
CA VAL A 128 -17.82 0.07 -24.62
C VAL A 128 -17.66 -0.54 -23.23
N VAL A 129 -18.68 -1.28 -22.75
CA VAL A 129 -18.61 -1.94 -21.44
C VAL A 129 -17.49 -2.98 -21.40
N ILE A 130 -17.38 -3.83 -22.42
CA ILE A 130 -16.31 -4.85 -22.51
C ILE A 130 -14.92 -4.18 -22.53
N GLY A 131 -14.77 -3.06 -23.25
CA GLY A 131 -13.53 -2.28 -23.27
C GLY A 131 -13.15 -1.70 -21.90
N LEU A 132 -14.14 -1.16 -21.17
CA LEU A 132 -13.94 -0.67 -19.79
C LEU A 132 -13.54 -1.81 -18.85
N MET A 133 -14.25 -2.94 -18.90
CA MET A 133 -13.94 -4.12 -18.07
C MET A 133 -12.53 -4.65 -18.28
N THR A 134 -12.04 -4.64 -19.52
CA THR A 134 -10.69 -5.08 -19.86
C THR A 134 -9.65 -4.16 -19.21
N THR A 135 -9.88 -2.85 -19.27
CA THR A 135 -9.00 -1.84 -18.66
C THR A 135 -8.97 -1.98 -17.14
N ASP A 136 -10.13 -2.15 -16.50
CA ASP A 136 -10.24 -2.33 -15.05
C ASP A 136 -9.55 -3.61 -14.58
N LYS A 137 -9.59 -4.68 -15.38
CA LYS A 137 -8.88 -5.94 -15.09
C LYS A 137 -7.37 -5.73 -15.09
N ILE A 138 -6.83 -5.00 -16.07
CA ILE A 138 -5.39 -4.68 -16.15
C ILE A 138 -4.96 -3.82 -14.96
N ILE A 139 -5.76 -2.82 -14.57
CA ILE A 139 -5.47 -1.98 -13.40
C ILE A 139 -5.49 -2.83 -12.12
N LEU A 140 -6.44 -3.75 -12.00
CA LEU A 140 -6.55 -4.65 -10.85
C LEU A 140 -5.32 -5.57 -10.72
N GLU A 141 -4.82 -6.09 -11.84
CA GLU A 141 -3.62 -6.93 -11.89
C GLU A 141 -2.39 -6.15 -11.43
N LYS A 142 -2.17 -4.94 -11.97
CA LYS A 142 -1.07 -4.06 -11.51
C LYS A 142 -1.16 -3.72 -10.02
N ILE A 143 -2.35 -3.47 -9.49
CA ILE A 143 -2.54 -3.19 -8.05
C ILE A 143 -2.16 -4.40 -7.19
N LYS A 144 -2.40 -5.64 -7.67
CA LYS A 144 -2.00 -6.86 -6.96
C LYS A 144 -0.49 -7.01 -6.95
N GLU A 145 0.16 -6.86 -8.10
CA GLU A 145 1.63 -6.91 -8.21
C GLU A 145 2.29 -5.90 -7.26
N THR A 146 1.86 -4.63 -7.28
CA THR A 146 2.40 -3.60 -6.39
C THR A 146 2.15 -3.91 -4.91
N LYS A 147 1.05 -4.59 -4.57
CA LYS A 147 0.78 -5.01 -3.18
C LYS A 147 1.74 -6.11 -2.73
N GLU A 148 1.99 -7.10 -3.58
CA GLU A 148 2.93 -8.19 -3.30
C GLU A 148 4.36 -7.63 -3.13
N GLU A 149 4.78 -6.71 -4.00
CA GLU A 149 6.05 -5.98 -3.86
C GLU A 149 6.13 -5.23 -2.52
N LEU A 150 5.07 -4.50 -2.15
CA LEU A 150 5.03 -3.78 -0.87
C LEU A 150 5.06 -4.72 0.34
N GLU A 151 4.39 -5.86 0.26
CA GLU A 151 4.36 -6.86 1.34
C GLU A 151 5.75 -7.46 1.56
N ILE A 152 6.46 -7.79 0.48
CA ILE A 152 7.86 -8.25 0.53
C ILE A 152 8.75 -7.16 1.14
N GLU A 153 8.60 -5.90 0.74
CA GLU A 153 9.38 -4.79 1.31
C GLU A 153 9.13 -4.60 2.82
N ILE A 154 7.88 -4.72 3.28
CA ILE A 154 7.52 -4.60 4.69
C ILE A 154 8.13 -5.75 5.49
N VAL A 155 8.00 -6.99 5.01
CA VAL A 155 8.58 -8.18 5.69
C VAL A 155 10.11 -8.11 5.71
N LEU A 156 10.76 -7.64 4.64
CA LEU A 156 12.21 -7.44 4.62
C LEU A 156 12.67 -6.34 5.60
N GLU A 157 11.92 -5.25 5.76
CA GLU A 157 12.23 -4.21 6.74
C GLU A 157 12.05 -4.72 8.19
N GLU A 158 11.00 -5.49 8.46
CA GLU A 158 10.78 -6.13 9.77
C GLU A 158 11.84 -7.20 10.07
N GLY A 159 12.21 -8.01 9.08
CA GLY A 159 13.28 -9.01 9.20
C GLY A 159 14.63 -8.38 9.52
N LYS A 160 15.00 -7.29 8.83
CA LYS A 160 16.23 -6.52 9.11
C LYS A 160 16.23 -5.90 10.50
N ALA A 161 15.09 -5.35 10.94
CA ALA A 161 14.97 -4.78 12.29
C ALA A 161 15.14 -5.87 13.37
N THR A 162 14.65 -7.08 13.11
CA THR A 162 14.80 -8.23 14.01
C THR A 162 16.24 -8.73 14.06
N GLU A 163 16.92 -8.79 12.91
CA GLU A 163 18.32 -9.22 12.81
C GLU A 163 19.29 -8.22 13.47
N GLU A 164 19.05 -6.91 13.34
CA GLU A 164 19.81 -5.88 14.06
C GLU A 164 19.65 -6.04 15.58
N LYS A 165 18.43 -6.31 16.05
CA LYS A 165 18.16 -6.49 17.48
C LYS A 165 18.88 -7.72 18.05
N ILE A 166 18.85 -8.83 17.32
CA ILE A 166 19.57 -10.07 17.70
C ILE A 166 21.09 -9.84 17.76
N LYS A 167 21.67 -9.06 16.83
CA LYS A 167 23.11 -8.74 16.86
C LYS A 167 23.49 -7.89 18.07
N ILE A 168 22.63 -6.96 18.48
CA ILE A 168 22.85 -6.13 19.68
C ILE A 168 22.77 -6.98 20.95
N ASP A 169 21.77 -7.86 21.04
CA ASP A 169 21.59 -8.74 22.19
C ASP A 169 22.76 -9.75 22.32
N GLN A 170 23.26 -10.28 21.20
CA GLN A 170 24.44 -11.16 21.18
C GLN A 170 25.72 -10.43 21.63
N ALA A 171 25.93 -9.18 21.20
CA ALA A 171 27.09 -8.37 21.59
C ALA A 171 27.08 -7.92 23.07
N MET A 172 25.90 -7.92 23.72
CA MET A 172 25.79 -7.70 25.17
C MET A 172 26.15 -8.95 25.96
N ILE A 173 25.79 -10.14 25.48
CA ILE A 173 26.11 -11.42 26.12
C ILE A 173 27.61 -11.72 26.04
N ASP A 174 28.27 -11.37 24.93
CA ASP A 174 29.71 -11.62 24.74
C ASP A 174 30.63 -10.66 25.53
N ASN A 175 30.08 -9.63 26.18
CA ASN A 175 30.81 -8.64 27.01
C ASN A 175 30.66 -8.85 28.53
N GLU A 176 29.92 -9.87 28.96
CA GLU A 176 29.75 -10.27 30.37
C GLU A 176 30.71 -11.42 30.75
#